data_AF-A0A538EME3-F1
#
_entry.id   AF-A0A538EME3-F1
#
_cell.length_a   1.000
_cell.length_b   1.000
_cell.length_c   1.000
_cell.angle_alpha   90.00
_cell.angle_beta   90.00
_cell.angle_gamma   90.00
#
_symmetry.space_group_name_H-M   'P 1'
#
loop_
_entity.id
_entity.type
_entity.pdbx_description
1 polymer ?
#
loop_
_entity_poly.entity_id
_entity_poly.type
_entity_poly.pdbx_seq_one_letter_code
_entity_poly.pdbx_strand_id
1 'polypeptide(L)'
;MSMTSATVEFEVESFEQVAGGAGLALLRVCGRWRSEAAVELGPAVLVVGDGRRSRRLEAVRDSDGGSPAADPEGCAWSAAFSVPERLLARGPVEFALAAGEVTVKLPAPSVEPGGDSAPSPAEVAAERDELAFHLREALQARAELQRQLEAEREAREELTERLDEAVEAGIELERRLASEREAREAAQAHAAELEERLAEGTGEAQEPAVAEPAAPSRARPWLGPEARRRRAVALNQARLTPRASRRGSAPGSRPDPTGPMPPDWQVALVLMGVGFLVVVLILSEAIFKVF
;
A
#
# COMPACT_ATOMS: atom_id res chain seq x y z
N MET A 1 35.73 57.33 19.07
CA MET A 1 35.61 56.12 18.26
C MET A 1 34.57 56.40 17.19
N SER A 2 35.01 56.77 15.99
CA SER A 2 34.10 56.91 14.85
C SER A 2 33.67 55.50 14.44
N MET A 3 32.39 55.18 14.58
CA MET A 3 31.86 53.96 13.98
C MET A 3 31.88 54.17 12.47
N THR A 4 32.75 53.44 11.78
CA THR A 4 32.75 53.36 10.32
C THR A 4 31.43 52.71 9.93
N SER A 5 30.45 53.48 9.50
CA SER A 5 29.21 52.95 8.94
C SER A 5 29.59 52.08 7.75
N ALA A 6 29.35 50.77 7.86
CA ALA A 6 29.59 49.85 6.75
C ALA A 6 28.76 50.31 5.55
N THR A 7 29.39 50.46 4.39
CA THR A 7 28.69 50.80 3.15
C THR A 7 27.80 49.61 2.76
N VAL A 8 26.51 49.86 2.60
CA VAL A 8 25.52 48.87 2.18
C VAL A 8 25.02 49.24 0.79
N GLU A 9 25.04 48.27 -0.12
CA GLU A 9 24.61 48.41 -1.50
C GLU A 9 23.52 47.38 -1.82
N PHE A 10 22.61 47.72 -2.75
CA PHE A 10 21.61 46.78 -3.25
C PHE A 10 21.73 46.67 -4.78
N GLU A 11 22.04 45.47 -5.25
CA GLU A 11 22.09 45.14 -6.66
C GLU A 11 20.71 44.62 -7.10
N VAL A 12 20.01 45.40 -7.93
CA VAL A 12 18.67 45.05 -8.43
C VAL A 12 18.81 44.02 -9.54
N GLU A 13 18.25 42.83 -9.35
CA GLU A 13 18.20 41.77 -10.37
C GLU A 13 16.95 41.93 -11.25
N SER A 14 15.77 42.12 -10.64
CA SER A 14 14.53 42.42 -11.37
C SER A 14 13.64 43.38 -10.60
N PHE A 15 12.92 44.23 -11.35
CA PHE A 15 11.89 45.09 -10.80
C PHE A 15 10.69 45.12 -11.73
N GLU A 16 9.65 44.38 -11.40
CA GLU A 16 8.52 44.10 -12.28
C GLU A 16 7.23 44.72 -11.76
N GLN A 17 6.40 45.21 -12.69
CA GLN A 17 5.02 45.59 -12.42
C GLN A 17 4.06 44.55 -12.99
N VAL A 18 3.30 43.89 -12.11
CA VAL A 18 2.24 42.95 -12.46
C VAL A 18 0.89 43.63 -12.21
N ALA A 19 0.00 43.57 -13.20
CA ALA A 19 -1.37 44.06 -13.03
C ALA A 19 -2.07 43.26 -11.94
N GLY A 20 -2.63 43.95 -10.94
CA GLY A 20 -3.44 43.35 -9.90
C GLY A 20 -4.93 43.60 -10.15
N GLY A 21 -5.79 42.82 -9.50
CA GLY A 21 -7.22 43.10 -9.48
C GLY A 21 -7.54 44.38 -8.70
N ALA A 22 -8.70 44.98 -8.99
CA ALA A 22 -9.29 46.09 -8.22
C ALA A 22 -8.51 47.43 -8.21
N GLY A 23 -7.78 47.73 -9.29
CA GLY A 23 -7.06 49.01 -9.43
C GLY A 23 -5.79 49.10 -8.57
N LEU A 24 -5.23 47.95 -8.22
CA LEU A 24 -3.94 47.79 -7.57
C LEU A 24 -2.98 47.16 -8.58
N ALA A 25 -1.73 47.57 -8.56
CA ALA A 25 -0.63 46.87 -9.19
C ALA A 25 0.23 46.21 -8.11
N LEU A 26 0.83 45.08 -8.43
CA LEU A 26 1.83 44.42 -7.58
C LEU A 26 3.21 44.73 -8.15
N LEU A 27 4.06 45.39 -7.37
CA LEU A 27 5.45 45.64 -7.72
C LEU A 27 6.34 44.59 -7.06
N ARG A 28 7.10 43.82 -7.84
CA ARG A 28 8.01 42.77 -7.36
C ARG A 28 9.45 43.23 -7.53
N VAL A 29 10.22 43.25 -6.45
CA VAL A 29 11.64 43.58 -6.46
C VAL A 29 12.42 42.35 -6.06
N CYS A 30 13.40 41.96 -6.88
CA CYS A 30 14.38 40.92 -6.57
C CYS A 30 15.79 41.52 -6.69
N GLY A 31 16.68 41.15 -5.79
CA GLY A 31 18.06 41.62 -5.82
C GLY A 31 18.93 41.03 -4.73
N ARG A 32 20.10 41.63 -4.53
CA ARG A 32 21.07 41.21 -3.51
C ARG A 32 21.55 42.38 -2.68
N TRP A 33 21.57 42.21 -1.37
CA TRP A 33 22.16 43.17 -0.44
C TRP A 33 23.62 42.83 -0.17
N ARG A 34 24.53 43.77 -0.43
CA ARG A 34 25.96 43.64 -0.16
C ARG A 34 26.44 44.63 0.88
N SER A 35 27.37 44.18 1.73
CA SER A 35 28.04 45.02 2.71
C SER A 35 29.43 44.47 3.04
N GLU A 36 30.33 45.31 3.55
CA GLU A 36 31.67 44.86 3.95
C GLU A 36 31.67 43.86 5.12
N ALA A 37 30.62 43.88 5.94
CA ALA A 37 30.40 42.96 7.06
C ALA A 37 28.92 42.59 7.15
N ALA A 38 28.63 41.39 7.64
CA ALA A 38 27.26 40.91 7.79
C ALA A 38 26.43 41.83 8.71
N VAL A 39 25.29 42.33 8.22
CA VAL A 39 24.41 43.26 8.97
C VAL A 39 22.94 43.03 8.62
N GLU A 40 22.07 43.11 9.63
CA GLU A 40 20.61 43.09 9.44
C GLU A 40 20.09 44.52 9.21
N LEU A 41 19.31 44.72 8.14
CA LEU A 41 18.89 46.05 7.70
C LEU A 41 17.50 46.45 8.22
N GLY A 42 16.76 45.57 8.91
CA GLY A 42 15.39 45.84 9.35
C GLY A 42 14.36 45.81 8.22
N PRO A 43 13.05 45.98 8.49
CA PRO A 43 12.00 45.72 7.49
C PRO A 43 12.12 46.62 6.26
N ALA A 44 12.00 46.01 5.08
CA ALA A 44 12.04 46.73 3.81
C ALA A 44 10.72 47.47 3.54
N VAL A 45 10.83 48.70 3.07
CA VAL A 45 9.72 49.60 2.75
C VAL A 45 9.96 50.22 1.38
N LEU A 46 9.02 50.04 0.47
CA LEU A 46 9.05 50.71 -0.82
C LEU A 46 8.57 52.16 -0.67
N VAL A 47 9.40 53.10 -1.07
CA VAL A 47 9.09 54.52 -1.13
C VAL A 47 8.76 54.88 -2.57
N VAL A 48 7.54 55.35 -2.79
CA VAL A 48 7.02 55.77 -4.10
C VAL A 48 6.77 57.27 -4.08
N GLY A 49 7.49 58.02 -4.91
CA GLY A 49 7.40 59.48 -5.02
C GLY A 49 6.77 59.92 -6.34
N ASP A 50 5.73 60.75 -6.28
CA ASP A 50 5.06 61.36 -7.46
C ASP A 50 5.55 62.79 -7.77
N GLY A 51 6.71 63.16 -7.21
CA GLY A 51 7.28 64.52 -7.27
C GLY A 51 6.61 65.54 -6.34
N ARG A 52 5.42 65.24 -5.77
CA ARG A 52 4.73 66.10 -4.79
C ARG A 52 4.66 65.48 -3.41
N ARG A 53 4.51 64.16 -3.34
CA ARG A 53 4.34 63.38 -2.12
C ARG A 53 5.09 62.05 -2.27
N SER A 54 5.67 61.62 -1.16
CA SER A 54 6.23 60.27 -1.04
C SER A 54 5.29 59.41 -0.20
N ARG A 55 5.06 58.18 -0.63
CA ARG A 55 4.31 57.16 0.12
C ARG A 55 5.23 56.00 0.47
N ARG A 56 5.09 55.50 1.69
CA ARG A 56 5.82 54.34 2.20
C ARG A 56 4.87 53.15 2.19
N LEU A 57 5.29 52.06 1.55
CA LEU A 57 4.51 50.85 1.36
C LEU A 57 5.27 49.67 1.94
N GLU A 58 4.61 48.92 2.82
CA GLU A 58 5.16 47.71 3.41
C GLU A 58 5.07 46.55 2.42
N ALA A 59 5.99 45.59 2.56
CA ALA A 59 5.93 44.35 1.80
C ALA A 59 4.64 43.58 2.13
N VAL A 60 4.04 42.96 1.10
CA VAL A 60 2.88 42.11 1.25
C VAL A 60 3.29 40.88 2.07
N ARG A 61 2.50 40.58 3.11
CA ARG A 61 2.68 39.38 3.94
C ARG A 61 2.60 38.15 3.04
N ASP A 62 3.45 37.18 3.27
CA ASP A 62 3.65 35.94 2.48
C ASP A 62 4.63 36.05 1.30
N SER A 63 5.27 37.20 1.08
CA SER A 63 6.52 37.24 0.30
C SER A 63 7.71 36.83 1.19
N ASP A 64 8.78 36.28 0.59
CA ASP A 64 10.06 35.99 1.27
C ASP A 64 10.73 37.26 1.87
N GLY A 65 10.05 38.42 1.81
CA GLY A 65 10.45 39.75 2.23
C GLY A 65 10.51 39.95 3.75
N GLY A 66 11.15 39.04 4.47
CA GLY A 66 11.62 39.29 5.83
C GLY A 66 12.59 40.47 5.89
N SER A 67 13.04 40.83 7.10
CA SER A 67 14.12 41.81 7.30
C SER A 67 15.34 41.39 6.46
N PRO A 68 15.81 42.19 5.48
CA PRO A 68 16.94 41.82 4.67
C PRO A 68 18.20 41.77 5.52
N ALA A 69 19.09 40.85 5.17
CA ALA A 69 20.47 40.84 5.65
C ALA A 69 21.38 41.21 4.47
N ALA A 70 22.46 41.93 4.75
CA ALA A 70 23.54 42.19 3.81
C ALA A 70 24.78 41.44 4.26
N ASP A 71 25.54 40.89 3.32
CA ASP A 71 26.84 40.26 3.56
C ASP A 71 27.81 40.54 2.39
N PRO A 72 29.10 40.21 2.51
CA PRO A 72 30.07 40.46 1.43
C PRO A 72 29.79 39.70 0.13
N GLU A 73 29.06 38.58 0.18
CA GLU A 73 28.78 37.73 -0.99
C GLU A 73 27.55 38.22 -1.77
N GLY A 74 26.62 38.89 -1.10
CA GLY A 74 25.34 39.36 -1.63
C GLY A 74 24.21 38.39 -1.31
N CYS A 75 23.55 38.63 -0.17
CA CYS A 75 22.38 37.84 0.24
C CYS A 75 21.19 38.12 -0.68
N ALA A 76 20.63 37.06 -1.27
CA ALA A 76 19.46 37.17 -2.14
C ALA A 76 18.22 37.58 -1.36
N TRP A 77 17.45 38.52 -1.90
CA TRP A 77 16.26 39.05 -1.26
C TRP A 77 15.20 39.39 -2.30
N SER A 78 13.93 39.08 -1.98
CA SER A 78 12.80 39.46 -2.82
C SER A 78 11.61 39.92 -1.98
N ALA A 79 10.84 40.87 -2.50
CA ALA A 79 9.60 41.31 -1.88
C ALA A 79 8.60 41.81 -2.92
N ALA A 80 7.32 41.75 -2.54
CA ALA A 80 6.23 42.29 -3.33
C ALA A 80 5.53 43.42 -2.57
N PHE A 81 5.16 44.48 -3.29
CA PHE A 81 4.50 45.67 -2.73
C PHE A 81 3.22 45.96 -3.49
N SER A 82 2.11 46.16 -2.77
CA SER A 82 0.83 46.54 -3.38
C SER A 82 0.75 48.05 -3.53
N VAL A 83 0.55 48.53 -4.76
CA VAL A 83 0.52 49.95 -5.10
C VAL A 83 -0.76 50.27 -5.86
N PRO A 84 -1.57 51.27 -5.45
CA PRO A 84 -2.69 51.74 -6.26
C PRO A 84 -2.24 52.20 -7.65
N GLU A 85 -2.85 51.68 -8.71
CA GLU A 85 -2.48 51.99 -10.10
C GLU A 85 -2.52 53.48 -10.41
N ARG A 86 -3.47 54.20 -9.79
CA ARG A 86 -3.59 55.66 -9.89
C ARG A 86 -2.35 56.43 -9.43
N LEU A 87 -1.46 55.84 -8.62
CA LEU A 87 -0.18 56.45 -8.26
C LEU A 87 0.83 56.28 -9.38
N LEU A 88 0.81 55.12 -10.05
CA LEU A 88 1.71 54.81 -11.17
C LEU A 88 1.32 55.57 -12.45
N ALA A 89 0.03 55.85 -12.64
CA ALA A 89 -0.48 56.53 -13.83
C ALA A 89 -0.28 58.07 -13.85
N ARG A 90 0.19 58.69 -12.76
CA ARG A 90 0.12 60.16 -12.57
C ARG A 90 1.34 60.97 -13.04
N GLY A 91 2.25 60.37 -13.79
CA GLY A 91 3.43 61.04 -14.34
C GLY A 91 4.72 60.29 -14.02
N PRO A 92 5.90 60.94 -14.08
CA PRO A 92 7.15 60.29 -13.72
C PRO A 92 7.15 59.97 -12.22
N VAL A 93 7.25 58.69 -11.89
CA VAL A 93 7.28 58.17 -10.52
C VAL A 93 8.70 57.75 -10.19
N GLU A 94 9.18 58.15 -9.01
CA GLU A 94 10.47 57.71 -8.48
C GLU A 94 10.25 56.59 -7.46
N PHE A 95 11.09 55.56 -7.53
CA PHE A 95 11.05 54.42 -6.63
C PHE A 95 12.35 54.37 -5.82
N ALA A 96 12.23 54.10 -4.54
CA ALA A 96 13.37 53.82 -3.67
C ALA A 96 13.01 52.72 -2.67
N LEU A 97 13.98 51.88 -2.34
CA LEU A 97 13.88 50.84 -1.33
C LEU A 97 14.56 51.32 -0.05
N ALA A 98 13.80 51.41 1.04
CA ALA A 98 14.32 51.75 2.36
C ALA A 98 14.38 50.48 3.23
N ALA A 99 15.54 50.19 3.81
CA ALA A 99 15.73 49.12 4.79
C ALA A 99 16.52 49.70 5.96
N GLY A 100 15.83 49.96 7.07
CA GLY A 100 16.43 50.61 8.24
C GLY A 100 16.88 52.03 7.93
N GLU A 101 18.18 52.30 8.07
CA GLU A 101 18.78 53.61 7.78
C GLU A 101 19.25 53.76 6.31
N VAL A 102 19.24 52.66 5.54
CA VAL A 102 19.71 52.64 4.16
C VAL A 102 18.55 52.91 3.19
N THR A 103 18.77 53.77 2.20
CA THR A 103 17.80 54.04 1.13
C THR A 103 18.48 53.96 -0.23
N VAL A 104 18.01 53.06 -1.09
CA VAL A 104 18.55 52.83 -2.44
C VAL A 104 17.53 53.24 -3.49
N LYS A 105 17.94 54.03 -4.48
CA LYS A 105 17.07 54.41 -5.61
C LYS A 105 16.91 53.22 -6.55
N LEU A 106 15.67 52.86 -6.89
CA LEU A 106 15.35 51.78 -7.81
C LEU A 106 15.16 52.32 -9.24
N PRO A 107 15.41 51.50 -10.28
CA PRO A 107 15.03 51.82 -11.65
C PRO A 107 13.49 51.90 -11.80
N ALA A 108 12.99 52.32 -12.96
CA ALA A 108 11.57 52.18 -13.27
C ALA A 108 11.22 50.69 -13.45
N PRO A 109 10.06 50.22 -12.97
CA PRO A 109 9.70 48.81 -13.11
C PRO A 109 9.46 48.47 -14.58
N SER A 110 9.92 47.30 -15.00
CA SER A 110 9.49 46.72 -16.27
C SER A 110 8.01 46.37 -16.15
N VAL A 111 7.20 47.05 -16.94
CA VAL A 111 5.83 46.59 -17.23
C VAL A 111 6.03 45.43 -18.18
N GLU A 112 5.89 44.19 -17.70
CA GLU A 112 5.63 43.13 -18.66
C GLU A 112 4.35 43.55 -19.39
N PRO A 113 4.37 43.76 -20.71
CA PRO A 113 3.14 43.91 -21.45
C PRO A 113 2.42 42.58 -21.25
N GLY A 114 1.52 42.53 -20.27
CA GLY A 114 0.74 41.36 -19.97
C GLY A 114 0.22 40.84 -21.29
N GLY A 115 0.59 39.59 -21.62
CA GLY A 115 0.15 38.96 -22.86
C GLY A 115 -1.35 39.14 -22.95
N ASP A 116 -1.76 40.06 -23.84
CA ASP A 116 -3.12 40.56 -23.99
C ASP A 116 -3.95 39.55 -24.81
N SER A 117 -3.90 38.30 -24.36
CA SER A 117 -4.95 37.33 -24.53
C SER A 117 -5.24 36.82 -23.14
N ALA A 118 -6.00 37.61 -22.38
CA ALA A 118 -6.89 37.02 -21.40
C ALA A 118 -7.59 35.84 -22.11
N PRO A 119 -7.56 34.63 -21.54
CA PRO A 119 -8.12 33.48 -22.21
C PRO A 119 -9.55 33.81 -22.58
N SER A 120 -9.89 33.57 -23.84
CA SER A 120 -11.25 33.83 -24.34
C SER A 120 -12.25 33.12 -23.41
N PRO A 121 -13.45 33.66 -23.18
CA PRO A 121 -14.49 32.93 -22.43
C PRO A 121 -14.72 31.50 -22.96
N ALA A 122 -14.45 31.26 -24.24
CA ALA A 122 -14.47 29.94 -24.85
C ALA A 122 -13.34 29.02 -24.36
N GLU A 123 -12.14 29.54 -24.15
CA GLU A 123 -10.98 28.80 -23.64
C GLU A 123 -11.16 28.43 -22.17
N VAL A 124 -11.62 29.39 -21.34
CA VAL A 124 -11.95 29.11 -19.93
C VAL A 124 -13.08 28.07 -19.81
N ALA A 125 -14.07 28.12 -20.70
CA ALA A 125 -15.12 27.10 -20.74
C ALA A 125 -14.57 25.71 -21.14
N ALA A 126 -13.67 25.66 -22.13
CA ALA A 126 -13.03 24.42 -22.56
C ALA A 126 -12.17 23.80 -21.44
N GLU A 127 -11.33 24.60 -20.77
CA GLU A 127 -10.53 24.16 -19.63
C GLU A 127 -11.40 23.63 -18.48
N ARG A 128 -12.53 24.30 -18.20
CA ARG A 128 -13.46 23.84 -17.17
C ARG A 128 -14.10 22.51 -17.55
N ASP A 129 -14.47 22.32 -18.81
CA ASP A 129 -15.10 21.09 -19.28
C ASP A 129 -14.10 19.92 -19.30
N GLU A 130 -12.83 20.19 -19.63
CA GLU A 130 -11.72 19.25 -19.52
C GLU A 130 -11.44 18.86 -18.06
N LEU A 131 -11.36 19.85 -17.16
CA LEU A 131 -11.21 19.59 -15.73
C LEU A 131 -12.39 18.77 -15.17
N ALA A 132 -13.61 19.07 -15.61
CA ALA A 132 -14.81 18.32 -15.21
C ALA A 132 -14.81 16.90 -15.79
N PHE A 133 -14.19 16.67 -16.96
CA PHE A 133 -13.97 15.34 -17.51
C PHE A 133 -12.98 14.54 -16.64
N HIS A 134 -11.79 15.11 -16.37
CA HIS A 134 -10.78 14.45 -15.54
C HIS A 134 -11.25 14.19 -14.11
N LEU A 135 -12.03 15.10 -13.52
CA LEU A 135 -12.61 14.88 -12.20
C LEU A 135 -13.57 13.70 -12.19
N ARG A 136 -14.40 13.54 -13.24
CA ARG A 136 -15.31 12.40 -13.38
C ARG A 136 -14.53 11.10 -13.52
N GLU A 137 -13.49 11.10 -14.34
CA GLU A 137 -12.60 9.94 -14.53
C GLU A 137 -11.91 9.54 -13.21
N ALA A 138 -11.35 10.51 -12.48
CA ALA A 138 -10.71 10.27 -11.18
C ALA A 138 -11.69 9.72 -10.13
N LEU A 139 -12.93 10.22 -10.10
CA LEU A 139 -13.97 9.71 -9.20
C LEU A 139 -14.40 8.28 -9.58
N GLN A 140 -14.48 7.96 -10.87
CA GLN A 140 -14.77 6.61 -11.34
C GLN A 140 -13.64 5.63 -10.98
N ALA A 141 -12.39 6.01 -11.24
CA ALA A 141 -11.22 5.21 -10.88
C ALA A 141 -11.16 4.96 -9.36
N ARG A 142 -11.46 5.98 -8.55
CA ARG A 142 -11.54 5.84 -7.09
C ARG A 142 -12.65 4.88 -6.66
N ALA A 143 -13.83 4.97 -7.26
CA ALA A 143 -14.94 4.08 -6.94
C ALA A 143 -14.63 2.63 -7.31
N GLU A 144 -13.92 2.39 -8.42
CA GLU A 144 -13.48 1.06 -8.82
C GLU A 144 -12.43 0.49 -7.84
N LEU A 145 -11.44 1.29 -7.45
CA LEU A 145 -10.45 0.89 -6.45
C LEU A 145 -11.12 0.53 -5.10
N GLN A 146 -12.13 1.29 -4.69
CA GLN A 146 -12.88 1.00 -3.46
C GLN A 146 -13.60 -0.35 -3.54
N ARG A 147 -14.25 -0.66 -4.67
CA ARG A 147 -14.87 -1.97 -4.89
C ARG A 147 -13.86 -3.11 -4.87
N GLN A 148 -12.69 -2.90 -5.45
CA GLN A 148 -11.61 -3.91 -5.44
C GLN A 148 -11.12 -4.18 -4.02
N LEU A 149 -10.91 -3.13 -3.21
CA LEU A 149 -10.51 -3.27 -1.81
C LEU A 149 -11.58 -3.95 -0.94
N GLU A 150 -12.85 -3.67 -1.19
CA GLU A 150 -13.97 -4.35 -0.52
C GLU A 150 -14.01 -5.84 -0.90
N ALA A 151 -13.90 -6.17 -2.19
CA ALA A 151 -13.84 -7.55 -2.66
C ALA A 151 -12.63 -8.32 -2.10
N GLU A 152 -11.46 -7.67 -1.98
CA GLU A 152 -10.27 -8.29 -1.38
C GLU A 152 -10.47 -8.57 0.11
N ARG A 153 -11.11 -7.65 0.84
CA ARG A 153 -11.43 -7.85 2.26
C ARG A 153 -12.40 -9.00 2.45
N GLU A 154 -13.48 -9.05 1.67
CA GLU A 154 -14.44 -10.16 1.69
C GLU A 154 -13.75 -11.50 1.38
N ALA A 155 -12.90 -11.54 0.34
CA ALA A 155 -12.16 -12.75 0.00
C ALA A 155 -11.18 -13.19 1.12
N ARG A 156 -10.56 -12.24 1.81
CA ARG A 156 -9.67 -12.53 2.95
C ARG A 156 -10.43 -13.03 4.18
N GLU A 157 -11.60 -12.47 4.44
CA GLU A 157 -12.49 -12.94 5.51
C GLU A 157 -12.95 -14.37 5.22
N GLU A 158 -13.40 -14.67 3.99
CA GLU A 158 -13.77 -16.03 3.58
C GLU A 158 -12.60 -17.02 3.71
N LEU A 159 -11.37 -16.63 3.34
CA LEU A 159 -10.20 -17.48 3.52
C LEU A 159 -9.89 -17.75 4.98
N THR A 160 -10.12 -16.77 5.86
CA THR A 160 -9.89 -16.91 7.30
C THR A 160 -10.92 -17.86 7.91
N GLU A 161 -12.19 -17.72 7.54
CA GLU A 161 -13.27 -18.64 7.95
C GLU A 161 -12.96 -20.08 7.53
N ARG A 162 -12.52 -20.29 6.28
CA ARG A 162 -12.11 -21.63 5.79
C ARG A 162 -10.90 -22.21 6.54
N LEU A 163 -9.96 -21.37 6.95
CA LEU A 163 -8.82 -21.81 7.77
C LEU A 163 -9.28 -22.25 9.16
N ASP A 164 -10.17 -21.48 9.79
CA ASP A 164 -10.74 -21.83 11.09
C ASP A 164 -11.54 -23.14 11.03
N GLU A 165 -12.37 -23.32 10.00
CA GLU A 165 -13.08 -24.59 9.74
C GLU A 165 -12.12 -25.77 9.56
N ALA A 166 -11.02 -25.57 8.82
CA ALA A 166 -10.02 -26.61 8.60
C ALA A 166 -9.27 -26.97 9.89
N VAL A 167 -8.98 -25.98 10.75
CA VAL A 167 -8.36 -26.19 12.06
C VAL A 167 -9.29 -27.00 12.96
N GLU A 168 -10.57 -26.61 13.06
CA GLU A 168 -11.56 -27.35 13.86
C GLU A 168 -11.75 -28.79 13.34
N ALA A 169 -11.82 -28.98 12.03
CA ALA A 169 -11.87 -30.31 11.43
C ALA A 169 -10.62 -31.15 11.75
N GLY A 170 -9.44 -30.52 11.80
CA GLY A 170 -8.19 -31.15 12.22
C GLY A 170 -8.22 -31.60 13.68
N ILE A 171 -8.67 -30.73 14.59
CA ILE A 171 -8.81 -31.03 16.02
C ILE A 171 -9.79 -32.20 16.22
N GLU A 172 -10.92 -32.21 15.51
CA GLU A 172 -11.89 -33.30 15.62
C GLU A 172 -11.35 -34.63 15.08
N LEU A 173 -10.58 -34.59 13.98
CA LEU A 173 -9.90 -35.76 13.45
C LEU A 173 -8.89 -36.33 14.47
N GLU A 174 -8.12 -35.47 15.13
CA GLU A 174 -7.17 -35.87 16.17
C GLU A 174 -7.87 -36.52 17.37
N ARG A 175 -8.96 -35.93 17.85
CA ARG A 175 -9.79 -36.53 18.92
C ARG A 175 -10.30 -37.91 18.52
N ARG A 176 -10.80 -38.06 17.30
CA ARG A 176 -11.26 -39.35 16.79
C ARG A 176 -10.13 -40.38 16.75
N LEU A 177 -8.97 -40.00 16.23
CA LEU A 177 -7.80 -40.90 16.20
C LEU A 177 -7.32 -41.28 17.60
N ALA A 178 -7.36 -40.36 18.56
CA ALA A 178 -7.07 -40.67 19.96
C ALA A 178 -8.07 -41.70 20.52
N SER A 179 -9.38 -41.49 20.31
CA SER A 179 -10.42 -42.43 20.76
C SER A 179 -10.29 -43.82 20.12
N GLU A 180 -9.91 -43.90 18.84
CA GLU A 180 -9.68 -45.16 18.15
C GLU A 180 -8.45 -45.90 18.70
N ARG A 181 -7.39 -45.18 19.09
CA ARG A 181 -6.21 -45.75 19.74
C ARG A 181 -6.55 -46.30 21.12
N GLU A 182 -7.24 -45.53 21.95
CA GLU A 182 -7.69 -45.98 23.28
C GLU A 182 -8.59 -47.23 23.18
N ALA A 183 -9.55 -47.23 22.24
CA ALA A 183 -10.40 -48.39 22.00
C ALA A 183 -9.61 -49.63 21.56
N ARG A 184 -8.57 -49.44 20.74
CA ARG A 184 -7.69 -50.53 20.29
C ARG A 184 -6.84 -51.07 21.45
N GLU A 185 -6.28 -50.20 22.28
CA GLU A 185 -5.52 -50.59 23.47
C GLU A 185 -6.40 -51.35 24.47
N ALA A 186 -7.62 -50.88 24.72
CA ALA A 186 -8.58 -51.56 25.57
C ALA A 186 -8.96 -52.95 25.02
N ALA A 187 -9.18 -53.06 23.71
CA ALA A 187 -9.46 -54.34 23.06
C ALA A 187 -8.27 -55.32 23.15
N GLN A 188 -7.04 -54.81 23.02
CA GLN A 188 -5.82 -55.62 23.18
C GLN A 188 -5.65 -56.09 24.63
N ALA A 189 -5.88 -55.23 25.62
CA ALA A 189 -5.81 -55.59 27.03
C ALA A 189 -6.84 -56.69 27.39
N HIS A 190 -8.09 -56.53 26.94
CA HIS A 190 -9.13 -57.54 27.16
C HIS A 190 -8.82 -58.87 26.46
N ALA A 191 -8.22 -58.83 25.26
CA ALA A 191 -7.79 -60.04 24.57
C ALA A 191 -6.69 -60.77 25.37
N ALA A 192 -5.71 -60.04 25.91
CA ALA A 192 -4.66 -60.61 26.75
C ALA A 192 -5.22 -61.21 28.05
N GLU A 193 -6.18 -60.55 28.70
CA GLU A 193 -6.86 -61.08 29.90
C GLU A 193 -7.61 -62.37 29.60
N LEU A 194 -8.30 -62.46 28.47
CA LEU A 194 -8.96 -63.69 28.04
C LEU A 194 -7.97 -64.82 27.76
N GLU A 195 -6.82 -64.51 27.13
CA GLU A 195 -5.76 -65.49 26.88
C GLU A 195 -5.17 -66.04 28.19
N GLU A 196 -4.93 -65.16 29.19
CA GLU A 196 -4.48 -65.55 30.53
C GLU A 196 -5.50 -66.47 31.22
N ARG A 197 -6.78 -66.08 31.24
CA ARG A 197 -7.86 -66.91 31.83
C ARG A 197 -8.02 -68.26 31.15
N LEU A 198 -7.84 -68.33 29.83
CA LEU A 198 -7.88 -69.59 29.09
C LEU A 198 -6.67 -70.47 29.45
N ALA A 199 -5.48 -69.88 29.58
CA ALA A 199 -4.28 -70.60 30.00
C ALA A 199 -4.44 -71.19 31.42
N GLU A 200 -4.98 -70.42 32.37
CA GLU A 200 -5.30 -70.90 33.72
C GLU A 200 -6.34 -72.03 33.69
N GLY A 201 -7.44 -71.85 32.95
CA GLY A 201 -8.52 -72.85 32.86
C GLY A 201 -8.10 -74.16 32.20
N THR A 202 -7.12 -74.15 31.30
CA THR A 202 -6.57 -75.39 30.72
C THR A 202 -5.66 -76.18 31.66
N GLY A 203 -5.16 -75.57 32.74
CA GLY A 203 -4.34 -76.26 33.76
C GLY A 203 -5.14 -77.12 34.74
N GLU A 204 -6.43 -76.83 34.95
CA GLU A 204 -7.29 -77.53 35.90
C GLU A 204 -8.11 -78.68 35.28
N ALA A 205 -8.16 -78.78 33.95
CA ALA A 205 -8.73 -79.92 33.25
C ALA A 205 -7.75 -81.10 33.21
N GLN A 206 -7.36 -81.57 34.39
CA GLN A 206 -6.69 -82.86 34.57
C GLN A 206 -7.69 -83.99 34.28
N GLU A 207 -7.26 -84.92 33.43
CA GLU A 207 -7.99 -86.10 32.93
C GLU A 207 -9.11 -86.64 33.84
N PRO A 208 -10.40 -86.52 33.44
CA PRO A 208 -11.32 -87.61 33.63
C PRO A 208 -11.04 -88.62 32.50
N ALA A 209 -10.31 -89.68 32.85
CA ALA A 209 -10.24 -90.87 32.03
C ALA A 209 -11.66 -91.37 31.70
N VAL A 210 -11.78 -91.96 30.50
CA VAL A 210 -12.76 -92.97 30.07
C VAL A 210 -13.90 -92.51 29.12
N ALA A 211 -14.00 -93.31 28.04
CA ALA A 211 -15.14 -93.63 27.16
C ALA A 211 -15.40 -92.80 25.90
N GLU A 212 -14.78 -93.27 24.82
CA GLU A 212 -15.32 -93.27 23.45
C GLU A 212 -16.75 -93.84 23.43
N PRO A 213 -17.71 -93.12 22.79
CA PRO A 213 -18.37 -93.75 21.64
C PRO A 213 -18.74 -92.77 20.49
N ALA A 214 -18.48 -93.24 19.28
CA ALA A 214 -19.32 -93.20 18.06
C ALA A 214 -20.15 -91.94 17.69
N ALA A 215 -19.70 -91.28 16.61
CA ALA A 215 -20.42 -90.83 15.38
C ALA A 215 -21.95 -90.49 15.42
N PRO A 216 -22.46 -89.50 14.64
CA PRO A 216 -22.05 -89.25 13.26
C PRO A 216 -21.91 -87.78 12.79
N SER A 217 -21.03 -87.66 11.81
CA SER A 217 -20.79 -86.58 10.86
C SER A 217 -22.06 -86.05 10.19
N ARG A 218 -22.37 -84.76 10.40
CA ARG A 218 -23.04 -83.92 9.39
C ARG A 218 -22.00 -83.05 8.73
N ALA A 219 -21.46 -83.55 7.63
CA ALA A 219 -20.59 -82.82 6.71
C ALA A 219 -21.28 -81.52 6.25
N ARG A 220 -20.85 -80.38 6.82
CA ARG A 220 -20.97 -79.11 6.13
C ARG A 220 -19.96 -79.12 4.98
N PRO A 221 -20.38 -78.81 3.74
CA PRO A 221 -19.47 -78.79 2.61
C PRO A 221 -18.46 -77.67 2.83
N TRP A 222 -17.24 -78.06 3.18
CA TRP A 222 -16.10 -77.16 3.23
C TRP A 222 -15.89 -76.62 1.81
N LEU A 223 -16.23 -75.35 1.59
CA LEU A 223 -15.86 -74.67 0.35
C LEU A 223 -14.33 -74.63 0.31
N GLY A 224 -13.77 -75.28 -0.71
CA GLY A 224 -12.32 -75.33 -0.93
C GLY A 224 -11.70 -73.93 -0.96
N PRO A 225 -10.39 -73.81 -0.68
CA PRO A 225 -9.68 -72.53 -0.64
C PRO A 225 -9.96 -71.63 -1.86
N GLU A 226 -10.14 -72.21 -3.04
CA GLU A 226 -10.46 -71.49 -4.28
C GLU A 226 -11.86 -70.89 -4.32
N ALA A 227 -12.87 -71.57 -3.78
CA ALA A 227 -14.22 -71.04 -3.72
C ALA A 227 -14.32 -69.85 -2.75
N ARG A 228 -13.50 -69.85 -1.68
CA ARG A 228 -13.33 -68.70 -0.79
C ARG A 228 -12.66 -67.51 -1.49
N ARG A 229 -11.61 -67.75 -2.29
CA ARG A 229 -10.98 -66.68 -3.09
C ARG A 229 -11.94 -66.09 -4.12
N ARG A 230 -12.69 -66.91 -4.86
CA ARG A 230 -13.67 -66.43 -5.85
C ARG A 230 -14.78 -65.59 -5.21
N ARG A 231 -15.27 -65.98 -4.02
CA ARG A 231 -16.28 -65.21 -3.29
C ARG A 231 -15.75 -63.87 -2.77
N ALA A 232 -14.49 -63.83 -2.30
CA ALA A 232 -13.85 -62.59 -1.87
C ALA A 232 -13.63 -61.62 -3.05
N VAL A 233 -13.20 -62.12 -4.21
CA VAL A 233 -13.02 -61.31 -5.42
C VAL A 233 -14.35 -60.76 -5.94
N ALA A 234 -15.42 -61.57 -5.94
CA ALA A 234 -16.75 -61.13 -6.36
C ALA A 234 -17.31 -60.01 -5.46
N LEU A 235 -17.10 -60.09 -4.15
CA LEU A 235 -17.51 -59.03 -3.21
C LEU A 235 -16.70 -57.75 -3.36
N ASN A 236 -15.42 -57.85 -3.76
CA ASN A 236 -14.57 -56.68 -3.97
C ASN A 236 -14.89 -55.97 -5.31
N GLN A 237 -15.20 -56.74 -6.37
CA GLN A 237 -15.65 -56.17 -7.65
C GLN A 237 -17.00 -55.45 -7.54
N ALA A 238 -17.90 -55.93 -6.67
CA ALA A 238 -19.18 -55.25 -6.42
C ALA A 238 -19.01 -53.88 -5.73
N ARG A 239 -17.92 -53.65 -4.98
CA ARG A 239 -17.61 -52.36 -4.33
C ARG A 239 -16.93 -51.35 -5.25
N LEU A 240 -16.26 -51.83 -6.30
CA LEU A 240 -15.50 -51.00 -7.23
C LEU A 240 -16.29 -50.60 -8.48
N THR A 241 -17.56 -50.99 -8.62
CA THR A 241 -18.42 -50.46 -9.68
C THR A 241 -18.92 -49.07 -9.28
N PRO A 242 -18.44 -47.98 -9.91
CA PRO A 242 -18.92 -46.65 -9.62
C PRO A 242 -20.35 -46.55 -10.14
N ARG A 243 -21.26 -46.15 -9.27
CA ARG A 243 -22.64 -45.83 -9.62
C ARG A 243 -22.59 -44.68 -10.63
N ALA A 244 -22.76 -45.00 -11.90
CA ALA A 244 -22.68 -44.06 -13.01
C ALA A 244 -23.79 -43.01 -12.90
N SER A 245 -23.49 -41.89 -12.23
CA SER A 245 -24.26 -40.66 -12.33
C SER A 245 -23.86 -39.95 -13.63
N ARG A 246 -24.79 -40.06 -14.57
CA ARG A 246 -24.89 -39.36 -15.85
C ARG A 246 -24.83 -37.84 -15.66
N ARG A 247 -23.73 -37.20 -16.03
CA ARG A 247 -23.68 -35.80 -16.51
C ARG A 247 -22.66 -35.73 -17.64
N GLY A 248 -23.14 -35.33 -18.81
CA GLY A 248 -22.32 -35.20 -20.00
C GLY A 248 -21.50 -33.91 -19.96
N SER A 249 -20.25 -34.02 -20.42
CA SER A 249 -19.45 -32.90 -20.89
C SER A 249 -18.84 -33.30 -22.24
N ALA A 250 -19.04 -32.43 -23.23
CA ALA A 250 -18.53 -32.54 -24.58
C ALA A 250 -17.01 -32.30 -24.63
N PRO A 251 -16.29 -32.85 -25.61
CA PRO A 251 -14.86 -32.64 -25.75
C PRO A 251 -14.52 -31.48 -26.70
N GLY A 252 -13.46 -30.75 -26.38
CA GLY A 252 -12.57 -30.18 -27.38
C GLY A 252 -12.59 -28.67 -27.53
N SER A 253 -11.77 -27.99 -26.75
CA SER A 253 -11.21 -26.70 -27.14
C SER A 253 -9.73 -26.68 -26.80
N ARG A 254 -8.91 -26.52 -27.83
CA ARG A 254 -7.45 -26.44 -27.77
C ARG A 254 -7.08 -25.11 -27.09
N PRO A 255 -6.17 -25.08 -26.10
CA PRO A 255 -5.83 -23.85 -25.41
C PRO A 255 -5.06 -22.89 -26.32
N ASP A 256 -5.53 -21.65 -26.37
CA ASP A 256 -4.91 -20.51 -27.02
C ASP A 256 -3.72 -20.01 -26.16
N PRO A 257 -2.48 -19.96 -26.69
CA PRO A 257 -1.29 -19.56 -25.93
C PRO A 257 -1.22 -18.06 -25.61
N THR A 258 -2.23 -17.26 -25.98
CA THR A 258 -2.26 -15.81 -25.71
C THR A 258 -3.32 -15.38 -24.67
N GLY A 259 -4.02 -16.33 -24.06
CA GLY A 259 -4.99 -16.05 -23.00
C GLY A 259 -4.34 -15.68 -21.65
N PRO A 260 -5.05 -14.92 -20.79
CA PRO A 260 -4.58 -14.59 -19.45
C PRO A 260 -4.27 -15.88 -18.67
N MET A 261 -3.12 -15.88 -18.01
CA MET A 261 -2.58 -17.04 -17.29
C MET A 261 -3.61 -17.59 -16.28
N PRO A 262 -3.85 -18.91 -16.22
CA PRO A 262 -4.79 -19.48 -15.27
C PRO A 262 -4.39 -19.17 -13.82
N PRO A 263 -5.37 -18.92 -12.92
CA PRO A 263 -5.14 -18.47 -11.55
C PRO A 263 -4.25 -19.41 -10.73
N ASP A 264 -4.20 -20.69 -11.09
CA ASP A 264 -3.41 -21.72 -10.42
C ASP A 264 -1.89 -21.46 -10.51
N TRP A 265 -1.43 -20.76 -11.54
CA TRP A 265 -0.02 -20.38 -11.69
C TRP A 265 0.37 -19.15 -10.88
N GLN A 266 -0.58 -18.25 -10.62
CA GLN A 266 -0.36 -17.10 -9.75
C GLN A 266 -0.15 -17.56 -8.30
N VAL A 267 -0.91 -18.56 -7.86
CA VAL A 267 -0.73 -19.17 -6.52
C VAL A 267 0.66 -19.84 -6.40
N ALA A 268 1.13 -20.53 -7.44
CA ALA A 268 2.46 -21.16 -7.43
C ALA A 268 3.60 -20.12 -7.37
N LEU A 269 3.48 -18.99 -8.07
CA LEU A 269 4.45 -17.90 -8.03
C LEU A 269 4.47 -17.16 -6.69
N VAL A 270 3.31 -16.93 -6.08
CA VAL A 270 3.21 -16.33 -4.74
C VAL A 270 3.80 -17.26 -3.69
N LEU A 271 3.52 -18.57 -3.75
CA LEU A 271 4.09 -19.55 -2.83
C LEU A 271 5.62 -19.67 -2.97
N MET A 272 6.17 -19.61 -4.20
CA MET A 272 7.62 -19.57 -4.40
C MET A 272 8.25 -18.26 -3.89
N GLY A 273 7.60 -17.11 -4.10
CA GLY A 273 8.07 -15.81 -3.62
C GLY A 273 8.10 -15.70 -2.09
N VAL A 274 7.03 -16.13 -1.42
CA VAL A 274 6.94 -16.12 0.05
C VAL A 274 7.93 -17.10 0.67
N GLY A 275 8.08 -18.30 0.09
CA GLY A 275 9.07 -19.28 0.54
C GLY A 275 10.51 -18.75 0.45
N PHE A 276 10.86 -18.07 -0.64
CA PHE A 276 12.18 -17.46 -0.81
C PHE A 276 12.45 -16.35 0.21
N LEU A 277 11.46 -15.50 0.50
CA LEU A 277 11.61 -14.38 1.42
C LEU A 277 11.79 -14.84 2.87
N VAL A 278 11.09 -15.91 3.29
CA VAL A 278 11.26 -16.54 4.60
C VAL A 278 12.68 -17.13 4.76
N VAL A 279 13.19 -17.80 3.72
CA VAL A 279 14.55 -18.36 3.73
C VAL A 279 15.62 -17.26 3.83
N VAL A 280 15.46 -16.16 3.08
CA VAL A 280 16.37 -15.01 3.16
C VAL A 280 16.35 -14.37 4.56
N LEU A 281 15.18 -14.26 5.18
CA LEU A 281 15.04 -13.68 6.51
C LEU A 281 15.75 -14.55 7.57
N ILE A 282 15.57 -15.88 7.52
CA ILE A 282 16.24 -16.83 8.42
C ILE A 282 17.77 -16.80 8.23
N LEU A 283 18.24 -16.75 6.99
CA LEU A 283 19.67 -16.63 6.68
C LEU A 283 20.26 -15.31 7.17
N SER A 284 19.53 -14.20 7.03
CA SER A 284 19.99 -12.89 7.52
C SER A 284 20.12 -12.84 9.04
N GLU A 285 19.19 -13.47 9.77
CA GLU A 285 19.24 -13.53 11.23
C GLU A 285 20.38 -14.44 11.73
N ALA A 286 20.66 -15.54 11.00
CA ALA A 286 21.78 -16.42 11.31
C ALA A 286 23.13 -15.74 11.10
N ILE A 287 23.29 -14.93 10.04
CA ILE A 287 24.51 -14.16 9.77
C ILE A 287 24.72 -13.08 10.84
N PHE A 288 23.66 -12.41 11.29
CA PHE A 288 23.74 -11.36 12.31
C PHE A 288 24.10 -11.88 13.71
N LYS A 289 23.90 -13.17 14.01
CA LYS A 289 24.30 -13.79 15.28
C LYS A 289 25.76 -14.28 15.31
N VAL A 290 26.42 -14.35 14.16
CA VAL A 290 27.79 -14.85 14.03
C VAL A 290 28.83 -13.71 14.04
N PHE A 291 28.41 -12.48 13.77
CA PHE A 291 29.21 -11.26 13.86
C PHE A 291 28.89 -10.47 15.12
#